data_AF-A0A7V6TA74-F1
#
_entry.id   AF-A0A7V6TA74-F1
#
_cell.length_a   1.000
_cell.length_b   1.000
_cell.length_c   1.000
_cell.angle_alpha   90.00
_cell.angle_beta   90.00
_cell.angle_gamma   90.00
#
_symmetry.space_group_name_H-M   'P 1'
#
loop_
_entity.id
_entity.type
_entity.pdbx_description
1 polymer ?
#
loop_
_entity_poly.entity_id
_entity_poly.type
_entity_poly.pdbx_seq_one_letter_code
_entity_poly.pdbx_strand_id
1 'polypeptide(L)'
;MGRTVKEYISDLFLGIGFILIISPSVLFWFIHGSYERYIWIINGPYPFGHFGGGPFQLFMYLGLFIVGIILIVISLVLKAR
;
A
#
# COMPACT_ATOMS: atom_id res chain seq x y z
N MET A 1 31.41 12.45 6.29
CA MET A 1 31.13 11.29 5.41
C MET A 1 29.67 11.39 4.99
N GLY A 2 29.40 11.69 3.72
CA GLY A 2 28.03 11.79 3.21
C GLY A 2 27.49 10.40 2.83
N ARG A 3 26.19 10.18 3.00
CA ARG A 3 25.51 8.97 2.52
C ARG A 3 25.60 8.88 0.99
N THR A 4 25.75 7.67 0.46
CA THR A 4 25.72 7.46 -0.99
C THR A 4 24.29 7.58 -1.53
N VAL A 5 24.12 7.92 -2.82
CA VAL A 5 22.80 7.96 -3.48
C VAL A 5 22.06 6.61 -3.35
N LYS A 6 22.82 5.52 -3.36
CA LYS A 6 22.31 4.16 -3.18
C LYS A 6 21.63 3.95 -1.82
N GLU A 7 22.20 4.49 -0.76
CA GLU A 7 21.60 4.43 0.59
C GLU A 7 20.28 5.19 0.64
N TYR A 8 20.21 6.39 0.04
CA TYR A 8 18.96 7.15 -0.04
C TYR A 8 17.86 6.41 -0.82
N ILE A 9 18.20 5.79 -1.95
CA ILE A 9 17.25 5.01 -2.75
C ILE A 9 16.77 3.79 -1.95
N SER A 10 17.68 3.09 -1.28
CA SER A 10 17.32 1.94 -0.45
C SER A 10 16.41 2.35 0.73
N ASP A 11 16.71 3.44 1.43
CA ASP A 11 15.87 3.96 2.51
C ASP A 11 14.48 4.38 2.00
N LEU A 12 14.41 5.00 0.82
CA LEU A 12 13.15 5.36 0.17
C LEU A 12 12.31 4.13 -0.15
N PHE A 13 12.91 3.10 -0.75
CA PHE A 13 12.20 1.85 -1.06
C PHE A 13 11.74 1.12 0.20
N LEU A 14 12.54 1.17 1.27
CA LEU A 14 12.15 0.60 2.57
C LEU A 14 10.93 1.32 3.13
N GLY A 15 10.96 2.66 3.15
CA GLY A 15 9.87 3.50 3.65
C GLY A 15 8.58 3.30 2.86
N ILE A 16 8.65 3.39 1.52
CA ILE A 16 7.49 3.16 0.65
C ILE A 16 6.96 1.74 0.83
N GLY A 17 7.86 0.74 0.91
CA GLY A 17 7.47 -0.66 1.11
C GLY A 17 6.64 -0.87 2.39
N PHE A 18 7.08 -0.29 3.51
CA PHE A 18 6.32 -0.34 4.77
C PHE A 18 4.98 0.39 4.68
N ILE A 19 4.93 1.57 4.05
CA ILE A 19 3.67 2.31 3.84
C ILE A 19 2.69 1.44 3.05
N LEU A 20 3.15 0.80 1.98
CA LEU A 20 2.31 -0.06 1.15
C LEU A 20 1.83 -1.31 1.89
N ILE A 21 2.65 -1.92 2.77
CA ILE A 21 2.22 -3.06 3.59
C ILE A 21 1.11 -2.67 4.59
N ILE A 22 1.20 -1.48 5.18
CA ILE A 22 0.21 -1.00 6.17
C ILE A 22 -1.05 -0.47 5.48
N SER A 23 -0.94 0.00 4.24
CA SER A 23 -2.03 0.63 3.51
C SER A 23 -3.32 -0.19 3.38
N PRO A 24 -3.33 -1.53 3.24
CA PRO A 24 -4.58 -2.30 3.19
C PRO A 24 -5.37 -2.20 4.49
N SER A 25 -4.70 -2.20 5.64
CA SER A 25 -5.35 -2.03 6.95
C SER A 25 -5.94 -0.63 7.10
N VAL A 26 -5.20 0.40 6.68
CA VAL A 26 -5.68 1.79 6.71
C VAL A 26 -6.86 1.98 5.75
N LEU A 27 -6.78 1.43 4.54
CA LEU A 27 -7.86 1.44 3.55
C LEU A 27 -9.09 0.70 4.06
N PHE A 28 -8.92 -0.47 4.68
CA PHE A 28 -10.02 -1.23 5.28
C PHE A 28 -10.73 -0.41 6.36
N TRP A 29 -9.96 0.19 7.27
CA TRP A 29 -10.51 1.05 8.31
C TRP A 29 -11.20 2.30 7.74
N PHE A 30 -10.61 2.91 6.71
CA PHE A 30 -11.22 4.03 6.00
C PHE A 30 -12.56 3.63 5.37
N ILE A 31 -12.62 2.51 4.66
CA ILE A 31 -13.84 2.06 3.96
C ILE A 31 -14.94 1.64 4.95
N HIS A 32 -14.58 0.85 5.97
CA HIS A 32 -15.56 0.18 6.83
C HIS A 32 -15.79 0.84 8.19
N GLY A 33 -15.06 1.91 8.53
CA GLY A 33 -15.17 2.56 9.84
C GLY A 33 -16.46 3.35 10.10
N SER A 34 -17.35 3.50 9.11
CA SER A 34 -18.69 4.05 9.28
C SER A 34 -19.61 3.52 8.19
N TYR A 35 -20.84 3.15 8.54
CA TYR A 35 -21.83 2.65 7.58
C TYR A 35 -22.19 3.71 6.52
N GLU A 36 -22.48 4.95 6.95
CA GLU A 36 -22.75 6.08 6.05
C GLU A 36 -21.61 6.29 5.05
N ARG A 37 -20.37 6.25 5.55
CA ARG A 37 -19.16 6.41 4.73
C ARG A 37 -18.98 5.24 3.77
N TYR A 38 -19.21 4.02 4.22
CA TYR A 38 -19.16 2.84 3.38
C TYR A 38 -20.14 2.95 2.21
N ILE A 39 -21.41 3.26 2.48
CA ILE A 39 -22.45 3.42 1.45
C ILE A 39 -22.08 4.55 0.47
N TRP A 40 -21.56 5.67 0.96
CA TRP A 40 -21.09 6.76 0.10
C TRP A 40 -19.92 6.33 -0.80
N ILE A 41 -18.94 5.59 -0.26
CA ILE A 41 -17.77 5.10 -1.00
C ILE A 41 -18.18 4.14 -2.13
N ILE A 42 -19.02 3.15 -1.83
CA ILE A 42 -19.38 2.11 -2.83
C ILE A 42 -20.31 2.63 -3.93
N ASN A 43 -21.03 3.73 -3.70
CA ASN A 43 -21.81 4.43 -4.73
C ASN A 43 -21.01 5.53 -5.43
N GLY A 44 -19.76 5.73 -5.05
CA GLY A 44 -18.87 6.74 -5.61
C GLY A 44 -18.25 6.36 -6.96
N PRO A 45 -17.43 7.25 -7.55
CA PRO A 45 -16.73 6.96 -8.80
C PRO A 45 -15.67 5.88 -8.61
N TYR A 46 -15.23 5.30 -9.73
CA TYR A 46 -14.05 4.43 -9.77
C TYR A 46 -12.80 5.17 -9.22
N PRO A 47 -11.91 4.51 -8.47
CA PRO A 47 -11.94 3.10 -8.08
C PRO A 47 -12.80 2.81 -6.84
N PHE A 48 -13.18 3.85 -6.09
CA PHE A 48 -13.82 3.73 -4.77
C PHE A 48 -15.18 2.99 -4.81
N GLY A 49 -15.98 3.23 -5.85
CA GLY A 49 -17.26 2.52 -6.04
C GLY A 49 -17.13 1.00 -6.16
N HIS A 50 -15.97 0.48 -6.57
CA HIS A 50 -15.75 -0.96 -6.75
C HIS A 50 -15.28 -1.67 -5.48
N PHE A 51 -14.97 -0.94 -4.39
CA PHE A 51 -14.59 -1.56 -3.12
C PHE A 51 -15.75 -2.24 -2.40
N GLY A 52 -17.01 -2.01 -2.82
CA GLY A 52 -18.13 -2.85 -2.40
C GLY A 52 -18.05 -4.28 -2.96
N GLY A 53 -17.25 -4.49 -4.01
CA GLY A 53 -16.99 -5.80 -4.58
C GLY A 53 -15.84 -6.52 -3.87
N GLY A 54 -16.14 -7.66 -3.25
CA GLY A 54 -15.16 -8.51 -2.58
C GLY A 54 -13.89 -8.81 -3.41
N PRO A 55 -14.02 -9.22 -4.69
CA PRO A 55 -12.86 -9.51 -5.53
C PRO A 55 -11.96 -8.28 -5.77
N PHE A 56 -12.54 -7.13 -6.14
CA PHE A 56 -11.76 -5.92 -6.43
C PHE A 56 -11.01 -5.44 -5.18
N GLN A 57 -11.70 -5.41 -4.03
CA GLN A 57 -11.08 -5.04 -2.76
C GLN A 57 -9.91 -5.97 -2.42
N LEU A 58 -10.08 -7.28 -2.58
CA LEU A 58 -9.04 -8.28 -2.31
C LEU A 58 -7.83 -8.12 -3.25
N PHE A 59 -8.05 -7.91 -4.54
CA PHE A 59 -6.96 -7.67 -5.50
C PHE A 59 -6.19 -6.40 -5.17
N MET A 60 -6.87 -5.30 -4.81
CA MET A 60 -6.22 -4.07 -4.39
C MET A 60 -5.36 -4.27 -3.14
N TYR A 61 -5.90 -4.96 -2.13
CA TYR A 61 -5.19 -5.20 -0.87
C TYR A 61 -3.96 -6.09 -1.07
N LEU A 62 -4.12 -7.20 -1.79
CA LEU A 62 -3.00 -8.08 -2.12
C LEU A 62 -1.97 -7.38 -3.00
N GLY A 63 -2.40 -6.59 -3.98
CA GLY A 63 -1.50 -5.81 -4.84
C GLY A 63 -0.62 -4.87 -4.04
N LEU A 64 -1.20 -4.07 -3.14
CA LEU A 64 -0.46 -3.16 -2.27
C LEU A 64 0.52 -3.92 -1.37
N PHE A 65 0.07 -5.02 -0.75
CA PHE A 65 0.90 -5.82 0.13
C PHE A 65 2.09 -6.47 -0.61
N ILE A 66 1.84 -7.09 -1.77
CA ILE A 66 2.87 -7.74 -2.59
C ILE A 66 3.90 -6.72 -3.10
N VAL A 67 3.44 -5.59 -3.65
CA VAL A 67 4.34 -4.51 -4.10
C VAL A 67 5.17 -3.98 -2.93
N GLY A 68 4.56 -3.82 -1.75
CA GLY A 68 5.26 -3.43 -0.54
C GLY A 68 6.39 -4.39 -0.17
N ILE A 69 6.11 -5.71 -0.16
CA ILE A 69 7.14 -6.74 0.09
C ILE A 69 8.27 -6.66 -0.95
N ILE A 70 7.94 -6.53 -2.23
CA ILE A 70 8.93 -6.45 -3.31
C ILE A 70 9.87 -5.25 -3.09
N LEU A 71 9.33 -4.07 -2.74
CA LEU A 71 10.15 -2.89 -2.47
C LEU A 71 11.08 -3.07 -1.26
N ILE A 72 10.59 -3.69 -0.19
CA ILE A 72 11.43 -4.01 0.98
C ILE A 72 12.56 -4.96 0.57
N VAL A 73 12.25 -6.03 -0.18
CA VAL A 73 13.27 -6.97 -0.66
C VAL A 73 14.32 -6.27 -1.52
N ILE A 74 13.91 -5.41 -2.46
CA ILE A 74 14.83 -4.63 -3.29
C ILE A 74 15.70 -3.72 -2.42
N SER A 75 15.11 -3.05 -1.42
CA SER A 75 15.84 -2.19 -0.48
C SER A 75 16.93 -2.96 0.27
N LEU A 76 16.61 -4.16 0.79
CA LEU A 76 17.55 -5.02 1.50
C LEU A 76 18.67 -5.53 0.58
N VAL A 77 18.34 -5.94 -0.64
CA VAL A 77 19.34 -6.38 -1.64
C VAL A 77 20.28 -5.24 -2.03
N LEU A 78 19.75 -4.01 -2.16
CA LEU A 78 20.57 -2.83 -2.43
C LEU A 78 21.53 -2.52 -1.28
N LYS A 79 21.08 -2.63 -0.01
CA LYS A 79 21.94 -2.41 1.16
C LYS A 79 23.00 -3.49 1.37
N ALA A 80 22.73 -4.72 0.94
CA ALA A 80 23.65 -5.84 1.12
C ALA A 80 24.81 -5.87 0.11
N ARG A 81 24.63 -5.21 -1.05
CA ARG A 81 25.67 -4.99 -2.06
C ARG A 81 26.37 -3.66 -1.85
#